data_AF-A0A9X8E674-F1
#
_entry.id   AF-A0A9X8E674-F1
#
_cell.length_a   1.000
_cell.length_b   1.000
_cell.length_c   1.000
_cell.angle_alpha   90.00
_cell.angle_beta   90.00
_cell.angle_gamma   90.00
#
_symmetry.space_group_name_H-M   'P 1'
#
loop_
_entity.id
_entity.type
_entity.pdbx_description
1 polymer ?
#
loop_
_entity_poly.entity_id
_entity_poly.type
_entity_poly.pdbx_seq_one_letter_code
_entity_poly.pdbx_strand_id
1 'polypeptide(L)'
;MLMVNAQLRKEGTAAASRTAARYLRRKEQLVQQVWKEFVDKGTTTAKPQASPDMFLRTRLPLTTTLAQIIQEFVRRRRQSRQRTVAKDVAHFLRSQQRLDFDPESESSTLAAYRTTQRALSKLGYKRGKKKR
;
A
#
# COMPACT_ATOMS: atom_id res chain seq x y z
N MET A 1 16.16 8.60 23.76
CA MET A 1 15.98 7.27 24.41
C MET A 1 17.32 6.63 24.73
N LEU A 2 18.20 6.45 23.73
CA LEU A 2 19.49 5.78 23.93
C LEU A 2 20.42 6.48 24.93
N MET A 3 20.73 7.76 24.74
CA MET A 3 21.69 8.48 25.60
C MET A 3 21.27 8.50 27.08
N VAL A 4 19.98 8.76 27.35
CA VAL A 4 19.43 8.75 28.71
C VAL A 4 19.55 7.36 29.35
N ASN A 5 19.26 6.29 28.60
CA ASN A 5 19.38 4.92 29.12
C ASN A 5 20.84 4.49 29.31
N ALA A 6 21.75 4.92 28.43
CA ALA A 6 23.18 4.66 28.54
C ALA A 6 23.77 5.31 29.79
N GLN A 7 23.44 6.59 30.03
CA GLN A 7 23.91 7.34 31.18
C GLN A 7 23.42 6.71 32.50
N LEU A 8 22.13 6.37 32.60
CA LEU A 8 21.57 5.72 33.79
C LEU A 8 22.19 4.35 34.07
N ARG A 9 22.59 3.61 33.03
CA ARG A 9 23.33 2.34 33.19
C ARG A 9 24.77 2.55 33.63
N LYS A 10 25.44 3.60 33.13
CA LYS A 10 26.79 3.99 33.57
C LYS A 10 26.81 4.39 35.04
N GLU A 11 25.75 5.03 35.51
CA GLU A 11 25.55 5.43 36.91
C GLU A 11 25.12 4.27 37.83
N GLY A 12 24.98 3.04 37.31
CA GLY A 12 24.60 1.87 38.11
C GLY A 12 23.14 1.88 38.58
N THR A 13 22.28 2.69 37.95
CA THR A 13 20.88 2.83 38.38
C THR A 13 20.11 1.52 38.18
N ALA A 14 19.52 1.00 39.26
CA ALA A 14 18.63 -0.15 39.20
C ALA A 14 17.42 0.16 38.27
N ALA A 15 17.09 -0.76 37.36
CA ALA A 15 16.03 -0.60 36.37
C ALA A 15 16.16 0.65 35.46
N ALA A 16 17.38 0.96 35.00
CA ALA A 16 17.69 2.09 34.11
C ALA A 16 16.69 2.31 32.94
N SER A 17 16.23 1.22 32.28
CA SER A 17 15.26 1.30 31.18
C SER A 17 13.90 1.85 31.61
N ARG A 18 13.44 1.54 32.83
CA ARG A 18 12.18 2.03 33.41
C ARG A 18 12.27 3.50 33.77
N THR A 19 13.40 3.91 34.34
CA THR A 19 13.69 5.30 34.70
C THR A 19 13.81 6.17 33.45
N ALA A 20 14.53 5.71 32.42
CA ALA A 20 14.59 6.36 31.12
C ALA A 20 13.20 6.49 30.47
N ALA A 21 12.36 5.46 30.57
CA ALA A 21 11.00 5.48 30.05
C ALA A 21 10.13 6.56 30.72
N ARG A 22 10.26 6.73 32.04
CA ARG A 22 9.59 7.80 32.80
C ARG A 22 10.06 9.19 32.37
N TYR A 23 11.37 9.43 32.31
CA TYR A 23 11.92 10.72 31.89
C TYR A 23 11.51 11.12 30.48
N LEU A 24 11.41 10.14 29.58
CA LEU A 24 11.10 10.38 28.17
C LEU A 24 9.60 10.28 27.85
N ARG A 25 8.76 9.98 28.85
CA ARG A 25 7.31 9.72 28.70
C ARG A 25 7.02 8.70 27.59
N ARG A 26 7.81 7.63 27.53
CA ARG A 26 7.66 6.53 26.57
C ARG A 26 7.38 5.21 27.29
N LYS A 27 6.95 4.20 26.54
CA LYS A 27 6.77 2.85 27.07
C LYS A 27 8.12 2.20 27.36
N GLU A 28 8.24 1.51 28.49
CA GLU A 28 9.47 0.81 28.90
C GLU A 28 9.91 -0.23 27.86
N GLN A 29 8.96 -0.99 27.30
CA GLN A 29 9.22 -1.97 26.24
C GLN A 29 9.91 -1.36 25.02
N LEU A 30 9.54 -0.13 24.63
CA LEU A 30 10.15 0.56 23.50
C LEU A 30 11.61 0.92 23.80
N VAL A 31 11.89 1.39 25.01
CA VAL A 31 13.26 1.72 25.44
C VAL A 31 14.14 0.47 25.46
N GLN A 32 13.62 -0.65 25.98
CA GLN A 32 14.32 -1.94 25.99
C GLN A 32 14.58 -2.46 24.57
N GLN A 33 13.58 -2.39 23.69
CA GLN A 33 13.70 -2.82 22.30
C GLN A 33 14.76 -2.01 21.54
N VAL A 34 14.67 -0.68 21.63
CA VAL A 34 15.63 0.24 20.97
C VAL A 34 17.04 0.06 21.55
N TRP A 35 17.15 -0.16 22.87
CA TRP A 35 18.42 -0.44 23.51
C TRP A 35 19.04 -1.76 23.04
N LYS A 36 18.25 -2.83 22.96
CA LYS A 36 18.69 -4.14 22.45
C LYS A 36 19.17 -4.03 21.01
N GLU A 37 18.38 -3.39 20.15
CA GLU A 37 18.76 -3.19 18.75
C GLU A 37 20.06 -2.39 18.60
N PHE A 38 20.25 -1.37 19.43
CA PHE A 38 21.47 -0.58 19.44
C PHE A 38 22.69 -1.37 19.92
N VAL A 39 22.56 -2.21 20.96
CA VAL A 39 23.65 -3.07 21.43
C VAL A 39 24.02 -4.11 20.36
N ASP A 40 23.02 -4.70 19.71
CA ASP A 40 23.24 -5.78 18.73
C ASP A 40 23.81 -5.26 17.39
N LYS A 41 23.42 -4.06 16.95
CA LYS A 41 23.72 -3.55 15.59
C LYS A 41 24.55 -2.26 15.55
N GLY A 42 24.78 -1.60 16.68
CA GLY A 42 25.44 -0.28 16.78
C GLY A 42 24.61 0.89 16.21
N THR A 43 23.40 0.64 15.71
CA THR A 43 22.49 1.65 15.16
C THR A 43 21.05 1.31 15.50
N THR A 44 20.15 2.28 15.43
CA THR A 44 18.71 2.08 15.60
C THR A 44 18.03 2.23 14.27
N THR A 45 17.37 1.18 13.79
CA THR A 45 16.54 1.25 12.59
C THR A 45 15.24 1.96 12.97
N ALA A 46 15.08 3.22 12.56
CA ALA A 46 13.75 3.81 12.55
C ALA A 46 12.87 2.91 11.67
N LYS A 47 11.72 2.44 12.19
CA LYS A 47 10.76 1.72 11.34
C LYS A 47 10.55 2.57 10.08
N PRO A 48 10.77 2.02 8.88
CA PRO A 48 10.51 2.78 7.67
C PRO A 48 9.06 3.27 7.77
N GLN A 49 8.89 4.59 7.73
CA GLN A 49 7.56 5.17 7.63
C GLN A 49 6.91 4.51 6.43
N ALA A 50 5.69 3.97 6.60
CA ALA A 50 5.00 3.29 5.52
C ALA A 50 5.01 4.22 4.32
N SER A 51 5.80 3.85 3.29
CA SER A 51 5.89 4.69 2.10
C SER A 51 4.49 4.78 1.53
N PRO A 52 4.00 5.96 1.11
CA PRO A 52 2.74 6.08 0.37
C PRO A 52 2.67 5.06 -0.77
N ASP A 53 3.84 4.68 -1.30
CA ASP A 53 4.05 3.70 -2.36
C ASP A 53 3.57 2.28 -2.05
N MET A 54 3.57 1.86 -0.77
CA MET A 54 3.02 0.55 -0.38
C MET A 54 1.50 0.47 -0.61
N PHE A 55 0.81 1.62 -0.58
CA PHE A 55 -0.60 1.74 -0.94
C PHE A 55 -0.85 1.97 -2.44
N LEU A 56 0.20 2.28 -3.22
CA LEU A 56 0.11 2.54 -4.67
C LEU A 56 0.25 1.27 -5.51
N ARG A 57 1.02 0.26 -5.05
CA ARG A 57 1.20 -1.00 -5.81
C ARG A 57 -0.09 -1.74 -6.13
N THR A 58 -1.12 -1.61 -5.29
CA THR A 58 -2.44 -2.24 -5.50
C THR A 58 -3.48 -1.31 -6.14
N ARG A 59 -3.09 -0.09 -6.56
CA ARG A 59 -4.02 0.91 -7.10
C ARG A 59 -3.52 1.39 -8.45
N LEU A 60 -4.29 1.10 -9.52
CA LEU A 60 -4.10 1.73 -10.83
C LEU A 60 -4.04 3.25 -10.64
N PRO A 61 -2.90 3.91 -10.92
CA PRO A 61 -2.81 5.35 -10.84
C PRO A 61 -3.67 5.92 -11.97
N LEU A 62 -4.70 6.67 -11.62
CA LEU A 62 -5.62 7.27 -12.59
C LEU A 62 -4.97 8.52 -13.21
N THR A 63 -3.94 8.33 -14.01
CA THR A 63 -3.30 9.40 -14.79
C THR A 63 -4.20 9.81 -15.95
N THR A 64 -4.03 11.04 -16.45
CA THR A 64 -4.77 11.55 -17.62
C THR A 64 -4.62 10.61 -18.82
N THR A 65 -3.42 10.09 -19.06
CA THR A 65 -3.14 9.14 -20.15
C THR A 65 -3.92 7.84 -19.98
N LEU A 66 -3.94 7.26 -18.79
CA LEU A 66 -4.69 6.02 -18.52
C LEU A 66 -6.19 6.26 -18.70
N ALA A 67 -6.70 7.40 -18.24
CA ALA A 67 -8.10 7.78 -18.43
C ALA A 67 -8.48 7.86 -19.92
N GLN A 68 -7.66 8.51 -20.74
CA GLN A 68 -7.86 8.62 -22.19
C GLN A 68 -7.85 7.24 -22.87
N ILE A 69 -6.90 6.37 -22.51
CA ILE A 69 -6.80 5.00 -23.04
C ILE A 69 -8.08 4.19 -22.73
N ILE A 70 -8.55 4.25 -21.48
CA ILE A 70 -9.78 3.57 -21.06
C ILE A 70 -10.99 4.14 -21.80
N GLN A 71 -11.11 5.47 -21.89
CA GLN A 71 -12.21 6.14 -22.56
C GLN A 71 -12.28 5.77 -24.04
N GLU A 72 -11.14 5.76 -24.74
CA GLU A 72 -11.06 5.39 -26.15
C GLU A 72 -11.45 3.92 -26.37
N PHE A 73 -10.99 3.01 -25.52
CA PHE A 73 -11.39 1.60 -25.56
C PHE A 73 -12.91 1.43 -25.39
N VAL A 74 -13.48 2.07 -24.37
CA VAL A 74 -14.93 2.01 -24.10
C VAL A 74 -15.72 2.67 -25.24
N ARG A 75 -15.22 3.75 -25.83
CA ARG A 75 -15.84 4.44 -26.98
C ARG A 75 -15.91 3.52 -28.20
N ARG A 76 -14.81 2.83 -28.55
CA ARG A 76 -14.77 1.86 -29.65
C ARG A 76 -15.75 0.70 -29.43
N ARG A 77 -15.74 0.10 -28.22
CA ARG A 77 -16.69 -0.96 -27.85
C ARG A 77 -18.14 -0.49 -27.97
N ARG A 78 -18.45 0.74 -27.54
CA ARG A 78 -19.79 1.33 -27.66
C ARG A 78 -20.22 1.50 -29.12
N GLN A 79 -19.34 1.93 -30.01
CA GLN A 79 -19.62 2.03 -31.45
C GLN A 79 -19.99 0.67 -32.05
N SER A 80 -19.26 -0.39 -31.68
CA SER A 80 -19.57 -1.77 -32.05
C SER A 80 -20.76 -2.39 -31.30
N ARG A 81 -21.47 -1.61 -30.46
CA ARG A 81 -22.56 -2.07 -29.57
C ARG A 81 -22.18 -3.25 -28.67
N GLN A 82 -20.90 -3.40 -28.35
CA GLN A 82 -20.42 -4.46 -27.48
C GLN A 82 -20.56 -4.06 -26.01
N ARG A 83 -21.13 -4.95 -25.21
CA ARG A 83 -21.16 -4.79 -23.75
C ARG A 83 -19.72 -4.78 -23.23
N THR A 84 -19.40 -3.79 -22.39
CA THR A 84 -18.08 -3.66 -21.76
C THR A 84 -18.21 -3.77 -20.24
N VAL A 85 -17.45 -4.67 -19.64
CA VAL A 85 -17.41 -4.94 -18.20
C VAL A 85 -15.98 -4.66 -17.69
N ALA A 86 -15.83 -4.48 -16.37
CA ALA A 86 -14.52 -4.27 -15.75
C ALA A 86 -13.49 -5.36 -16.09
N LYS A 87 -13.93 -6.60 -16.33
CA LYS A 87 -13.06 -7.69 -16.78
C LYS A 87 -12.43 -7.39 -18.13
N ASP A 88 -13.23 -6.95 -19.11
CA ASP A 88 -12.76 -6.63 -20.46
C ASP A 88 -11.72 -5.50 -20.43
N VAL A 89 -11.96 -4.48 -19.61
CA VAL A 89 -11.03 -3.37 -19.40
C VAL A 89 -9.74 -3.84 -18.73
N ALA A 90 -9.82 -4.72 -17.73
CA ALA A 90 -8.65 -5.26 -17.06
C ALA A 90 -7.74 -6.06 -18.02
N HIS A 91 -8.34 -6.93 -18.85
CA HIS A 91 -7.60 -7.68 -19.87
C HIS A 91 -6.99 -6.77 -20.95
N PHE A 92 -7.70 -5.72 -21.35
CA PHE A 92 -7.16 -4.71 -22.26
C PHE A 92 -5.97 -3.94 -21.64
N LEU A 93 -6.07 -3.53 -20.37
CA LEU A 93 -4.96 -2.86 -19.69
C LEU A 93 -3.76 -3.78 -19.49
N ARG A 94 -3.99 -5.08 -19.30
CA ARG A 94 -2.93 -6.09 -19.26
C ARG A 94 -2.25 -6.27 -20.62
N SER A 95 -3.01 -6.34 -21.72
CA SER A 95 -2.40 -6.45 -23.06
C SER A 95 -1.60 -5.21 -23.45
N GLN A 96 -1.89 -4.05 -22.85
CA GLN A 96 -1.13 -2.81 -22.98
C GLN A 96 0.01 -2.66 -21.94
N GLN A 97 0.28 -3.69 -21.13
CA GLN A 97 1.29 -3.68 -20.04
C GLN A 97 1.08 -2.55 -19.01
N ARG A 98 -0.17 -2.08 -18.84
CA ARG A 98 -0.54 -1.03 -17.88
C ARG A 98 -1.10 -1.58 -16.56
N LEU A 99 -1.54 -2.83 -16.58
CA LEU A 99 -2.03 -3.55 -15.40
C LEU A 99 -1.45 -4.96 -15.42
N ASP A 100 -0.54 -5.24 -14.51
CA ASP A 100 0.02 -6.57 -14.37
C ASP A 100 -0.84 -7.41 -13.41
N PHE A 101 -1.21 -8.60 -13.85
CA PHE A 101 -1.85 -9.62 -13.04
C PHE A 101 -1.71 -10.98 -13.71
N ASP A 102 -1.48 -12.00 -12.88
CA ASP A 102 -1.52 -13.39 -13.29
C ASP A 102 -2.98 -13.86 -13.48
N PRO A 103 -3.37 -14.35 -14.69
CA PRO A 103 -4.71 -14.87 -14.96
C PRO A 103 -4.95 -16.25 -14.35
N GLU A 104 -3.89 -17.02 -14.07
CA GLU A 104 -4.00 -18.36 -13.48
C GLU A 104 -4.28 -18.27 -11.97
N SER A 105 -3.82 -17.19 -11.33
CA SER A 105 -4.15 -16.87 -9.94
C SER A 105 -5.50 -16.16 -9.82
N GLU A 106 -6.47 -16.83 -9.19
CA GLU A 106 -7.80 -16.27 -8.90
C GLU A 106 -7.69 -15.00 -8.04
N SER A 107 -6.83 -15.02 -7.02
CA SER A 107 -6.61 -13.89 -6.10
C SER A 107 -6.10 -12.65 -6.84
N SER A 108 -5.08 -12.84 -7.69
CA SER A 108 -4.50 -11.80 -8.55
C SER A 108 -5.55 -11.21 -9.49
N THR A 109 -6.31 -12.07 -10.15
CA THR A 109 -7.37 -11.70 -11.10
C THR A 109 -8.49 -10.89 -10.42
N LEU A 110 -8.97 -11.33 -9.24
CA LEU A 110 -9.98 -10.60 -8.49
C LEU A 110 -9.48 -9.24 -8.00
N ALA A 111 -8.21 -9.15 -7.58
CA ALA A 111 -7.59 -7.88 -7.20
C ALA A 111 -7.53 -6.90 -8.40
N ALA A 112 -7.15 -7.38 -9.58
CA ALA A 112 -7.12 -6.60 -10.82
C ALA A 112 -8.51 -6.07 -11.21
N TYR A 113 -9.54 -6.92 -11.12
CA TYR A 113 -10.93 -6.52 -11.42
C TYR A 113 -11.45 -5.47 -10.43
N ARG A 114 -11.21 -5.63 -9.13
CA ARG A 114 -11.59 -4.64 -8.11
C ARG A 114 -10.93 -3.29 -8.35
N THR A 115 -9.66 -3.32 -8.74
CA THR A 115 -8.87 -2.10 -9.01
C THR A 115 -9.38 -1.39 -10.26
N THR A 116 -9.63 -2.15 -11.33
CA THR A 116 -10.22 -1.64 -12.58
C THR A 116 -11.62 -1.07 -12.34
N GLN A 117 -12.46 -1.77 -11.56
CA GLN A 117 -13.79 -1.29 -11.21
C GLN A 117 -13.74 0.06 -10.47
N ARG A 118 -12.81 0.22 -9.52
CA ARG A 118 -12.60 1.50 -8.83
C ARG A 118 -12.17 2.60 -9.79
N ALA A 119 -11.26 2.32 -10.72
CA ALA A 119 -10.83 3.27 -11.73
C ALA A 119 -12.01 3.72 -12.63
N LEU A 120 -12.82 2.77 -13.08
CA LEU A 120 -14.02 3.04 -13.89
C LEU A 120 -15.06 3.88 -13.14
N SER A 121 -15.28 3.60 -11.84
CA SER A 121 -16.18 4.41 -11.01
C SER A 121 -15.70 5.86 -10.87
N LYS A 122 -14.37 6.08 -10.73
CA LYS A 122 -13.79 7.42 -10.71
C LYS A 122 -13.94 8.16 -12.04
N LEU A 123 -13.93 7.45 -13.16
CA LEU A 123 -14.19 7.99 -14.50
C LEU A 123 -15.69 8.20 -14.80
N GLY A 124 -16.58 7.92 -13.83
CA GLY A 124 -18.02 8.12 -13.98
C GLY A 124 -18.77 6.95 -14.65
N TYR A 125 -18.11 5.82 -14.93
CA TYR A 125 -18.78 4.66 -15.49
C TYR A 125 -19.60 3.91 -14.44
N LYS A 126 -20.87 3.68 -14.76
CA LYS A 126 -21.80 2.95 -13.89
C LYS A 126 -21.71 1.45 -14.15
N ARG A 127 -21.82 0.66 -13.08
CA ARG A 127 -21.97 -0.80 -13.18
C ARG A 127 -23.34 -1.11 -13.77
N GLY A 128 -23.37 -1.97 -14.80
CA GLY A 128 -24.63 -2.47 -15.34
C GLY A 128 -25.42 -3.26 -14.30
N LYS A 129 -26.74 -3.07 -14.26
CA LYS A 129 -27.64 -3.85 -13.39
C LYS A 129 -27.72 -5.29 -13.90
N LYS A 130 -27.69 -6.27 -12.99
CA LYS A 130 -28.00 -7.66 -13.33
C LYS A 130 -29.50 -7.70 -13.68
N LYS A 131 -29.85 -8.17 -14.88
CA LYS A 131 -31.25 -8.48 -15.19
C LYS A 131 -31.65 -9.63 -14.25
N ARG A 132 -32.74 -9.43 -13.51
CA ARG A 132 -33.40 -10.50 -12.77
C ARG A 132 -34.09 -11.42 -13.74
#